data_AF-A0AAN6Q0D3-F1
#
_entry.id   AF-A0AAN6Q0D3-F1
#
_cell.length_a   1.000
_cell.length_b   1.000
_cell.length_c   1.000
_cell.angle_alpha   90.00
_cell.angle_beta   90.00
_cell.angle_gamma   90.00
#
_symmetry.space_group_name_H-M   'P 1'
#
loop_
_entity.id
_entity.type
_entity.pdbx_description
1 polymer ?
#
loop_
_entity_poly.entity_id
_entity_poly.type
_entity_poly.pdbx_seq_one_letter_code
_entity_poly.pdbx_strand_id
1 'polypeptide(L)'
;MEQLVSLGRAWLPRLTTLSFRCELPSFNVEETTGSRSDYFRAIETFCSGLPSLKALEVTAWDHAQHVFSFDNARLERLSLVPAETQFKPAACQMQQHLTLDGLKELTSSFPRLTDLSVPVKKSRGSSAEVALYRHIGEHLPNFRRLSLSLDCSPPRLLKINSPEAEAATDQSPHPRIVPTGFDTPRTRPYPSGPGWPAAAADLNRERDGYARGFEVYRNGHIYDVLINAALDGSLARSIFAAVGGNVETLLVKTYGGLYFSQYGPRPLYGFPRRVMSVIGPLGKRLKQFMTAVEKQWMVEKLNDKVAVEEMGLERSHGFDNPIETGHVVRDHLVVEFFRRVWPG
;
A
#
# COMPACT_ATOMS: atom_id res chain seq x y z
N MET A 1 -17.82 -17.03 -16.96
CA MET A 1 -18.84 -17.95 -16.43
C MET A 1 -18.68 -17.89 -14.91
N GLU A 2 -19.53 -17.12 -14.23
CA GLU A 2 -19.45 -16.96 -12.77
C GLU A 2 -20.28 -18.07 -12.12
N GLN A 3 -19.63 -19.05 -11.49
CA GLN A 3 -20.31 -20.05 -10.68
C GLN A 3 -20.29 -19.59 -9.22
N LEU A 4 -21.48 -19.34 -8.66
CA LEU A 4 -21.68 -19.19 -7.21
C LEU A 4 -21.58 -20.58 -6.57
N VAL A 5 -20.37 -20.96 -6.18
CA VAL A 5 -20.15 -22.19 -5.41
C VAL A 5 -20.17 -21.84 -3.93
N SER A 6 -21.02 -22.49 -3.15
CA SER A 6 -20.93 -22.42 -1.69
C SER A 6 -19.56 -22.99 -1.27
N LEU A 7 -18.68 -22.13 -0.78
CA LEU A 7 -17.26 -22.44 -0.49
C LEU A 7 -17.06 -23.65 0.44
N GLY A 8 -18.05 -24.00 1.26
CA GLY A 8 -17.91 -25.00 2.32
C GLY A 8 -17.70 -26.47 1.90
N ARG A 9 -17.93 -26.87 0.63
CA ARG A 9 -17.83 -28.29 0.20
C ARG A 9 -17.40 -28.52 -1.25
N ALA A 10 -16.77 -27.55 -1.87
CA ALA A 10 -16.34 -27.70 -3.26
C ALA A 10 -15.11 -28.62 -3.33
N TRP A 11 -15.31 -29.89 -3.70
CA TRP A 11 -14.19 -30.79 -3.99
C TRP A 11 -13.84 -30.73 -5.47
N LEU A 12 -12.73 -30.05 -5.78
CA LEU A 12 -12.26 -29.85 -7.15
C LEU A 12 -10.87 -30.48 -7.31
N PRO A 13 -10.73 -31.81 -7.28
CA PRO A 13 -9.43 -32.50 -7.19
C PRO A 13 -8.54 -32.30 -8.42
N ARG A 14 -9.07 -31.76 -9.53
CA ARG A 14 -8.33 -31.47 -10.77
C ARG A 14 -8.06 -29.99 -10.97
N LEU A 15 -8.53 -29.11 -10.08
CA LEU A 15 -8.31 -27.68 -10.20
C LEU A 15 -6.84 -27.37 -9.88
N THR A 16 -6.10 -26.89 -10.89
CA THR A 16 -4.67 -26.59 -10.77
C THR A 16 -4.39 -25.09 -10.66
N THR A 17 -5.30 -24.26 -11.16
CA THR A 17 -5.19 -22.80 -11.13
C THR A 17 -6.48 -22.22 -10.59
N LEU A 18 -6.37 -21.31 -9.64
CA LEU A 18 -7.49 -20.62 -9.04
C LEU A 18 -7.14 -19.12 -8.95
N SER A 19 -8.05 -18.28 -9.41
CA SER A 19 -8.01 -16.83 -9.18
C SER A 19 -9.34 -16.39 -8.60
N PHE A 20 -9.30 -15.61 -7.52
CA PHE A 20 -10.51 -15.02 -6.94
C PHE A 20 -10.21 -13.70 -6.24
N ARG A 21 -11.31 -12.99 -5.93
CA ARG A 21 -11.28 -11.69 -5.27
C ARG A 21 -11.88 -11.79 -3.89
N CYS A 22 -11.11 -11.36 -2.89
CA CYS A 22 -11.51 -11.32 -1.49
C CYS A 22 -12.07 -9.94 -1.13
N GLU A 23 -13.22 -9.58 -1.67
CA GLU A 23 -13.91 -8.39 -1.15
C GLU A 23 -14.56 -8.73 0.19
N LEU A 24 -14.08 -8.10 1.28
CA LEU A 24 -14.88 -8.07 2.51
C LEU A 24 -16.23 -7.45 2.17
N PRO A 25 -17.35 -8.09 2.58
CA PRO A 25 -18.66 -7.48 2.52
C PRO A 25 -18.57 -6.07 3.09
N SER A 26 -19.30 -5.13 2.49
CA SER A 26 -19.38 -3.76 3.00
C SER A 26 -20.10 -3.79 4.34
N PHE A 27 -19.39 -4.16 5.41
CA PHE A 27 -19.97 -4.27 6.74
C PHE A 27 -20.23 -2.86 7.26
N ASN A 28 -21.44 -2.65 7.76
CA ASN A 28 -21.71 -1.52 8.64
C ASN A 28 -20.76 -1.66 9.83
N VAL A 29 -19.98 -0.62 10.11
CA VAL A 29 -18.84 -0.57 11.04
C VAL A 29 -19.18 -1.03 12.47
N GLU A 30 -20.46 -1.19 12.79
CA GLU A 30 -20.96 -1.48 14.13
C GLU A 30 -21.22 -2.97 14.40
N GLU A 31 -21.29 -3.83 13.38
CA GLU A 31 -21.63 -5.25 13.57
C GLU A 31 -20.47 -6.20 13.22
N THR A 32 -19.75 -6.59 14.28
CA THR A 32 -19.07 -7.88 14.49
C THR A 32 -17.70 -8.15 13.83
N THR A 33 -16.67 -8.20 14.68
CA THR A 33 -15.36 -8.83 14.38
C THR A 33 -15.47 -10.31 14.00
N GLY A 34 -16.52 -11.00 14.46
CA GLY A 34 -16.77 -12.42 14.15
C GLY A 34 -16.96 -12.70 12.66
N SER A 35 -17.75 -11.87 11.96
CA SER A 35 -18.07 -12.11 10.53
C SER A 35 -16.83 -12.04 9.62
N ARG A 36 -15.85 -11.19 9.95
CA ARG A 36 -14.58 -11.09 9.20
C ARG A 36 -13.74 -12.36 9.34
N SER A 37 -13.59 -12.88 10.57
CA SER A 37 -12.80 -14.09 10.82
C SER A 37 -13.44 -15.30 10.16
N ASP A 38 -14.77 -15.43 10.21
CA ASP A 38 -15.47 -16.55 9.58
C ASP A 38 -15.36 -16.52 8.05
N TYR A 39 -15.37 -15.33 7.43
CA TYR A 39 -15.16 -15.17 5.99
C TYR A 39 -13.78 -15.72 5.55
N PHE A 40 -12.71 -15.34 6.26
CA PHE A 40 -11.37 -15.80 5.93
C PHE A 40 -11.17 -17.28 6.25
N ARG A 41 -11.73 -17.78 7.36
CA ARG A 41 -11.73 -19.21 7.69
C ARG A 41 -12.43 -20.05 6.60
N ALA A 42 -13.51 -19.54 6.01
CA ALA A 42 -14.19 -20.22 4.91
C ALA A 42 -13.31 -20.31 3.66
N ILE A 43 -12.54 -19.26 3.36
CA ILE A 43 -11.58 -19.25 2.25
C ILE A 43 -10.42 -20.24 2.51
N GLU A 44 -9.86 -20.25 3.72
CA GLU A 44 -8.82 -21.20 4.13
C GLU A 44 -9.31 -22.66 4.01
N THR A 45 -10.52 -22.93 4.51
CA THR A 45 -11.16 -24.24 4.40
C THR A 45 -11.35 -24.63 2.93
N PHE A 46 -11.82 -23.70 2.10
CA PHE A 46 -11.99 -23.94 0.66
C PHE A 46 -10.64 -24.24 -0.03
N CYS A 47 -9.61 -23.44 0.22
CA CYS A 47 -8.28 -23.63 -0.37
C CYS A 47 -7.63 -24.94 0.10
N SER A 48 -7.84 -25.34 1.36
CA SER A 48 -7.40 -26.63 1.89
C SER A 48 -8.03 -27.82 1.16
N GLY A 49 -9.23 -27.64 0.60
CA GLY A 49 -9.95 -28.64 -0.20
C GLY A 49 -9.41 -28.82 -1.64
N LEU A 50 -8.35 -28.10 -2.03
CA LEU A 50 -7.81 -28.07 -3.40
C LEU A 50 -6.41 -28.72 -3.48
N PRO A 51 -6.28 -30.06 -3.32
CA PRO A 51 -5.00 -30.76 -3.19
C PRO A 51 -4.13 -30.76 -4.46
N SER A 52 -4.67 -30.33 -5.60
CA SER A 52 -3.94 -30.25 -6.89
C SER A 52 -3.62 -28.82 -7.30
N LEU A 53 -3.91 -27.83 -6.45
CA LEU A 53 -3.68 -26.42 -6.75
C LEU A 53 -2.17 -26.15 -6.87
N LYS A 54 -1.78 -25.61 -8.01
CA LYS A 54 -0.40 -25.22 -8.32
C LYS A 54 -0.23 -23.71 -8.43
N ALA A 55 -1.27 -23.00 -8.81
CA ALA A 55 -1.26 -21.55 -8.99
C ALA A 55 -2.46 -20.92 -8.29
N LEU A 56 -2.19 -19.96 -7.41
CA LEU A 56 -3.19 -19.22 -6.67
C LEU A 56 -2.99 -17.72 -6.88
N GLU A 57 -4.03 -17.05 -7.33
CA GLU A 57 -4.11 -15.59 -7.38
C GLU A 57 -5.24 -15.09 -6.50
N VAL A 58 -4.92 -14.18 -5.58
CA VAL A 58 -5.86 -13.60 -4.64
C VAL A 58 -5.79 -12.09 -4.77
N THR A 59 -6.91 -11.49 -5.14
CA THR A 59 -7.01 -10.03 -5.26
C THR A 59 -7.79 -9.45 -4.09
N ALA A 60 -7.48 -8.20 -3.72
CA ALA A 60 -8.13 -7.48 -2.63
C ALA A 60 -8.00 -8.12 -1.23
N TRP A 61 -6.89 -8.82 -0.99
CA TRP A 61 -6.64 -9.51 0.27
C TRP A 61 -6.33 -8.57 1.45
N ASP A 62 -6.70 -9.00 2.66
CA ASP A 62 -6.33 -8.37 3.93
C ASP A 62 -5.20 -9.13 4.65
N HIS A 63 -3.97 -8.66 4.53
CA HIS A 63 -2.78 -9.33 5.07
C HIS A 63 -2.73 -9.34 6.60
N ALA A 64 -3.63 -8.63 7.29
CA ALA A 64 -3.80 -8.76 8.73
C ALA A 64 -4.42 -10.11 9.14
N GLN A 65 -4.89 -10.91 8.17
CA GLN A 65 -5.47 -12.23 8.40
C GLN A 65 -4.57 -13.27 7.73
N HIS A 66 -4.19 -14.28 8.50
CA HIS A 66 -3.18 -15.31 8.20
C HIS A 66 -3.62 -16.26 7.08
N VAL A 67 -3.73 -15.77 5.83
CA VAL A 67 -4.12 -16.55 4.62
C VAL A 67 -3.39 -17.85 4.49
N PHE A 68 -2.15 -17.85 4.96
CA PHE A 68 -1.22 -18.94 4.74
C PHE A 68 -1.37 -20.04 5.79
N SER A 69 -2.44 -20.02 6.58
CA SER A 69 -2.75 -21.10 7.52
C SER A 69 -3.17 -22.40 6.84
N PHE A 70 -3.38 -22.41 5.52
CA PHE A 70 -3.61 -23.65 4.78
C PHE A 70 -2.31 -24.18 4.17
N ASP A 71 -2.07 -25.46 4.39
CA ASP A 71 -0.90 -26.13 3.82
C ASP A 71 -1.19 -26.62 2.41
N ASN A 72 -0.35 -26.21 1.46
CA ASN A 72 -0.38 -26.75 0.10
C ASN A 72 1.03 -26.96 -0.43
N ALA A 73 1.59 -28.14 -0.12
CA ALA A 73 2.94 -28.51 -0.54
C ALA A 73 3.14 -28.57 -2.07
N ARG A 74 2.08 -28.43 -2.89
CA ARG A 74 2.15 -28.42 -4.36
C ARG A 74 2.02 -27.04 -4.98
N LEU A 75 1.76 -26.00 -4.18
CA LEU A 75 1.65 -24.64 -4.70
C LEU A 75 3.01 -24.18 -5.23
N GLU A 76 3.05 -23.89 -6.53
CA GLU A 76 4.25 -23.46 -7.26
C GLU A 76 4.22 -21.94 -7.53
N ARG A 77 3.03 -21.35 -7.61
CA ARG A 77 2.83 -19.92 -7.92
C ARG A 77 1.79 -19.29 -7.00
N LEU A 78 2.16 -18.17 -6.39
CA LEU A 78 1.28 -17.39 -5.52
C LEU A 78 1.33 -15.92 -5.94
N SER A 79 0.16 -15.34 -6.19
CA SER A 79 0.02 -13.92 -6.52
C SER A 79 -0.97 -13.27 -5.57
N LEU A 80 -0.48 -12.34 -4.76
CA LEU A 80 -1.27 -11.47 -3.91
C LEU A 80 -1.33 -10.12 -4.58
N VAL A 81 -2.50 -9.79 -5.14
CA VAL A 81 -2.71 -8.54 -5.84
C VAL A 81 -3.39 -7.57 -4.89
N PRO A 82 -2.79 -6.40 -4.61
CA PRO A 82 -3.44 -5.40 -3.79
C PRO A 82 -4.78 -5.01 -4.42
N ALA A 83 -5.79 -4.72 -3.61
CA ALA A 83 -7.05 -4.19 -4.14
C ALA A 83 -6.72 -2.92 -4.94
N GLU A 84 -7.14 -2.84 -6.20
CA GLU A 84 -7.24 -1.55 -6.88
C GLU A 84 -8.31 -0.74 -6.18
N THR A 85 -7.93 0.05 -5.16
CA THR A 85 -8.90 0.76 -4.31
C THR A 85 -9.45 2.01 -4.98
N GLN A 86 -9.70 1.95 -6.29
CA GLN A 86 -10.16 3.11 -7.06
C GLN A 86 -11.46 3.72 -6.49
N PHE A 87 -12.29 2.98 -5.72
CA PHE A 87 -13.64 3.47 -5.39
C PHE A 87 -14.29 3.14 -4.02
N LYS A 88 -13.66 2.49 -3.03
CA LYS A 88 -14.37 2.13 -1.77
C LYS A 88 -13.69 2.62 -0.47
N PRO A 89 -13.99 3.84 0.02
CA PRO A 89 -13.36 4.46 1.20
C PRO A 89 -13.73 3.83 2.56
N ALA A 90 -14.83 3.08 2.65
CA ALA A 90 -15.26 2.48 3.92
C ALA A 90 -14.52 1.16 4.25
N ALA A 91 -13.87 0.53 3.27
CA ALA A 91 -13.16 -0.74 3.45
C ALA A 91 -11.66 -0.58 3.78
N CYS A 92 -11.16 0.66 3.88
CA CYS A 92 -9.72 0.99 3.85
C CYS A 92 -8.96 0.79 5.18
N GLN A 93 -9.37 -0.15 6.04
CA GLN A 93 -8.60 -0.58 7.21
C GLN A 93 -7.83 -1.90 7.01
N MET A 94 -7.76 -2.46 5.80
CA MET A 94 -7.04 -3.72 5.57
C MET A 94 -5.53 -3.53 5.43
N GLN A 95 -4.71 -4.21 6.22
CA GLN A 95 -3.27 -4.15 5.98
C GLN A 95 -3.00 -4.80 4.61
N GLN A 96 -2.62 -4.01 3.60
CA GLN A 96 -2.51 -4.48 2.22
C GLN A 96 -1.11 -4.96 1.86
N HIS A 97 -0.22 -5.12 2.83
CA HIS A 97 1.17 -5.50 2.59
C HIS A 97 1.56 -6.69 3.45
N LEU A 98 2.42 -7.54 2.89
CA LEU A 98 3.00 -8.68 3.57
C LEU A 98 3.90 -8.22 4.74
N THR A 99 3.73 -8.84 5.90
CA THR A 99 4.62 -8.67 7.06
C THR A 99 5.66 -9.78 7.07
N LEU A 100 6.72 -9.61 7.88
CA LEU A 100 7.73 -10.66 8.04
C LEU A 100 7.13 -11.94 8.61
N ASP A 101 6.20 -11.85 9.56
CA ASP A 101 5.58 -13.04 10.16
C ASP A 101 4.64 -13.74 9.17
N GLY A 102 3.86 -12.99 8.39
CA GLY A 102 3.07 -13.57 7.30
C GLY A 102 3.95 -14.24 6.24
N LEU A 103 5.14 -13.70 5.98
CA LEU A 103 6.10 -14.34 5.07
C LEU A 103 6.68 -15.65 5.65
N LYS A 104 6.98 -15.71 6.95
CA LYS A 104 7.43 -16.96 7.60
C LYS A 104 6.38 -18.06 7.48
N GLU A 105 5.12 -17.73 7.74
CA GLU A 105 4.00 -18.67 7.57
C GLU A 105 3.89 -19.14 6.12
N LEU A 106 3.94 -18.22 5.17
CA LEU A 106 3.94 -18.52 3.73
C LEU A 106 5.06 -19.49 3.35
N THR A 107 6.29 -19.26 3.81
CA THR A 107 7.43 -20.14 3.51
C THR A 107 7.26 -21.54 4.11
N SER A 108 6.59 -21.65 5.24
CA SER A 108 6.33 -22.94 5.91
C SER A 108 5.24 -23.74 5.19
N SER A 109 4.19 -23.07 4.71
CA SER A 109 3.03 -23.72 4.10
C SER A 109 3.20 -24.02 2.60
N PHE A 110 4.09 -23.32 1.89
CA PHE A 110 4.34 -23.50 0.45
C PHE A 110 5.83 -23.75 0.10
N PRO A 111 6.41 -24.89 0.52
CA PRO A 111 7.83 -25.18 0.32
C PRO A 111 8.28 -25.34 -1.15
N ARG A 112 7.33 -25.47 -2.10
CA ARG A 112 7.60 -25.61 -3.53
C ARG A 112 7.42 -24.33 -4.34
N LEU A 113 7.28 -23.19 -3.67
CA LEU A 113 7.00 -21.94 -4.35
C LEU A 113 8.16 -21.52 -5.27
N THR A 114 7.83 -21.28 -6.54
CA THR A 114 8.75 -20.85 -7.61
C THR A 114 8.50 -19.42 -8.06
N ASP A 115 7.22 -18.99 -8.02
CA ASP A 115 6.78 -17.65 -8.38
C ASP A 115 5.99 -17.02 -7.23
N LEU A 116 6.31 -15.77 -6.89
CA LEU A 116 5.68 -15.03 -5.81
C LEU A 116 5.47 -13.59 -6.28
N SER A 117 4.22 -13.14 -6.27
CA SER A 117 3.87 -11.74 -6.43
C SER A 117 3.27 -11.25 -5.13
N VAL A 118 3.89 -10.26 -4.48
CA VAL A 118 3.44 -9.77 -3.17
C VAL A 118 3.51 -8.25 -3.06
N PRO A 119 2.57 -7.64 -2.33
CA PRO A 119 2.68 -6.25 -1.94
C PRO A 119 3.60 -6.12 -0.70
N VAL A 120 4.50 -5.15 -0.72
CA VAL A 120 5.43 -4.84 0.39
C VAL A 120 5.34 -3.37 0.71
N LYS A 121 5.32 -3.02 2.00
CA LYS A 121 5.34 -1.61 2.40
C LYS A 121 6.69 -0.98 2.12
N LYS A 122 6.72 0.08 1.32
CA LYS A 122 7.95 0.86 1.15
C LYS A 122 8.15 1.77 2.37
N SER A 123 9.36 1.73 2.91
CA SER A 123 9.75 2.43 4.13
C SER A 123 11.18 2.96 4.03
N ARG A 124 11.56 3.45 2.84
CA ARG A 124 12.88 4.03 2.58
C ARG A 124 14.05 3.09 2.93
N GLY A 125 13.86 1.77 2.82
CA GLY A 125 14.90 0.79 3.14
C GLY A 125 15.09 0.59 4.64
N SER A 126 14.01 0.70 5.43
CA SER A 126 14.06 0.37 6.85
C SER A 126 14.57 -1.05 7.06
N SER A 127 15.13 -1.32 8.25
CA SER A 127 15.61 -2.66 8.59
C SER A 127 14.53 -3.73 8.46
N ALA A 128 13.26 -3.40 8.75
CA ALA A 128 12.14 -4.32 8.59
C ALA A 128 11.84 -4.66 7.13
N GLU A 129 11.85 -3.66 6.24
CA GLU A 129 11.69 -3.84 4.79
C GLU A 129 12.82 -4.69 4.22
N VAL A 130 14.07 -4.37 4.58
CA VAL A 130 15.25 -5.12 4.12
C VAL A 130 15.25 -6.56 4.67
N ALA A 131 14.82 -6.77 5.92
CA ALA A 131 14.68 -8.10 6.51
C ALA A 131 13.66 -8.95 5.75
N LEU A 132 12.56 -8.33 5.29
CA LEU A 132 11.57 -9.03 4.45
C LEU A 132 12.19 -9.48 3.13
N TYR A 133 12.94 -8.61 2.44
CA TYR A 133 13.63 -8.99 1.21
C TYR A 133 14.61 -10.14 1.41
N ARG A 134 15.47 -10.06 2.42
CA ARG A 134 16.43 -11.13 2.73
C ARG A 134 15.75 -12.45 3.04
N HIS A 135 14.67 -12.39 3.83
CA HIS A 135 13.93 -13.59 4.22
C HIS A 135 13.38 -14.34 2.99
N ILE A 136 12.93 -13.62 1.95
CA ILE A 136 12.49 -14.23 0.68
C ILE A 136 13.60 -15.07 0.05
N GLY A 137 14.80 -14.51 -0.13
CA GLY A 137 15.87 -15.25 -0.81
C GLY A 137 16.55 -16.32 0.05
N GLU A 138 16.52 -16.18 1.38
CA GLU A 138 17.09 -17.15 2.31
C GLU A 138 16.19 -18.39 2.50
N HIS A 139 14.86 -18.22 2.53
CA HIS A 139 13.93 -19.27 2.98
C HIS A 139 13.09 -19.89 1.85
N LEU A 140 13.19 -19.41 0.61
CA LEU A 140 12.53 -20.00 -0.55
C LEU A 140 13.56 -20.56 -1.54
N PRO A 141 14.03 -21.81 -1.36
CA PRO A 141 15.16 -22.35 -2.12
C PRO A 141 14.86 -22.58 -3.61
N ASN A 142 13.59 -22.82 -3.98
CA ASN A 142 13.18 -23.09 -5.36
C ASN A 142 12.74 -21.82 -6.12
N PHE A 143 12.91 -20.67 -5.48
CA PHE A 143 12.29 -19.43 -5.89
C PHE A 143 13.05 -18.77 -7.04
N ARG A 144 12.36 -18.53 -8.16
CA ARG A 144 12.97 -18.02 -9.40
C ARG A 144 12.44 -16.66 -9.80
N ARG A 145 11.13 -16.43 -9.63
CA ARG A 145 10.45 -15.24 -10.15
C ARG A 145 9.75 -14.47 -9.04
N LEU A 146 10.20 -13.24 -8.81
CA LEU A 146 9.64 -12.33 -7.81
C LEU A 146 8.96 -11.15 -8.46
N SER A 147 7.76 -10.83 -8.03
CA SER A 147 7.05 -9.60 -8.37
C SER A 147 6.74 -8.81 -7.09
N LEU A 148 7.40 -7.68 -6.91
CA LEU A 148 7.19 -6.79 -5.77
C LEU A 148 6.33 -5.60 -6.17
N SER A 149 5.18 -5.48 -5.54
CA SER A 149 4.38 -4.24 -5.57
C SER A 149 4.71 -3.43 -4.32
N LEU A 150 5.44 -2.33 -4.48
CA LEU A 150 5.89 -1.47 -3.39
C LEU A 150 4.79 -0.46 -3.05
N ASP A 151 4.17 -0.61 -1.88
CA ASP A 151 3.13 0.27 -1.37
C ASP A 151 3.74 1.57 -0.84
N CYS A 152 3.61 2.63 -1.63
CA CYS A 152 4.08 3.98 -1.31
C CYS A 152 3.01 4.82 -0.61
N SER A 153 1.86 4.25 -0.24
CA SER A 153 0.79 4.99 0.41
C SER A 153 1.25 5.68 1.70
N PRO A 154 0.70 6.84 2.05
CA PRO A 154 1.04 7.47 3.32
C PRO A 154 0.57 6.59 4.50
N PRO A 155 1.18 6.73 5.70
CA PRO A 155 0.69 6.06 6.89
C PRO A 155 -0.79 6.37 7.12
N ARG A 156 -1.53 5.39 7.64
CA ARG A 156 -2.94 5.59 7.94
C ARG A 156 -3.10 6.67 8.98
N LEU A 157 -4.01 7.60 8.72
CA LEU A 157 -4.45 8.57 9.71
C LEU A 157 -5.12 7.80 10.84
N LEU A 158 -4.52 7.86 12.02
CA LEU A 158 -5.17 7.35 13.23
C LEU A 158 -6.36 8.27 13.49
N LYS A 159 -7.56 7.69 13.54
CA LYS A 159 -8.74 8.40 14.03
C LYS A 159 -8.41 8.79 15.46
N ILE A 160 -8.32 10.10 15.74
CA ILE A 160 -8.21 10.59 17.11
C ILE A 160 -9.58 10.33 17.74
N ASN A 161 -9.78 9.12 18.24
CA ASN A 161 -10.89 8.81 19.12
C ASN A 161 -10.59 9.48 20.47
N SER A 162 -10.68 10.79 20.56
CA SER A 162 -10.62 11.48 21.86
C SER A 162 -12.00 12.06 22.21
N PRO A 163 -12.91 11.25 22.78
CA PRO A 163 -14.03 11.79 23.54
C PRO A 163 -13.55 12.65 24.74
N GLU A 164 -12.30 12.47 25.20
CA GLU A 164 -11.70 13.29 26.26
C GLU A 164 -11.28 14.71 25.82
N ALA A 165 -11.14 14.99 24.52
CA ALA A 165 -10.78 16.34 24.06
C ALA A 165 -11.94 17.34 24.13
N GLU A 166 -13.19 16.86 24.13
CA GLU A 166 -14.37 17.75 24.25
C GLU A 166 -14.77 18.00 25.71
N ALA A 167 -14.52 17.04 26.63
CA ALA A 167 -14.84 17.21 28.05
C ALA A 167 -13.87 18.14 28.82
N ALA A 168 -12.75 18.55 28.22
CA ALA A 168 -11.74 19.41 28.85
C ALA A 168 -11.91 20.91 28.56
N THR A 169 -13.01 21.33 27.93
CA THR A 169 -13.23 22.73 27.51
C THR A 169 -14.23 23.50 28.37
N ASP A 170 -14.39 23.14 29.65
CA ASP A 170 -15.04 24.04 30.59
C ASP A 170 -14.47 23.88 32.01
N GLN A 171 -13.80 24.94 32.49
CA GLN A 171 -13.40 25.23 33.87
C GLN A 171 -12.22 24.45 34.50
N SER A 172 -10.97 24.91 34.27
CA SER A 172 -10.08 25.31 35.38
C SER A 172 -8.71 25.82 34.93
N PRO A 173 -8.18 26.89 35.58
CA PRO A 173 -6.83 27.38 35.35
C PRO A 173 -5.89 26.81 36.43
N HIS A 174 -5.19 25.70 36.19
CA HIS A 174 -3.89 25.37 36.83
C HIS A 174 -3.35 24.00 36.36
N PRO A 175 -2.01 23.79 36.40
CA PRO A 175 -1.36 22.67 35.73
C PRO A 175 -1.40 21.41 36.61
N ARG A 176 -1.97 20.33 36.11
CA ARG A 176 -1.76 18.99 36.67
C ARG A 176 -1.08 18.10 35.64
N ILE A 177 0.19 17.79 35.94
CA ILE A 177 0.91 16.65 35.39
C ILE A 177 0.21 15.41 35.94
N VAL A 178 -0.49 14.67 35.09
CA VAL A 178 -1.05 13.36 35.43
C VAL A 178 -0.26 12.31 34.64
N PRO A 179 0.36 11.31 35.30
CA PRO A 179 1.04 10.21 34.64
C PRO A 179 0.01 9.14 34.25
N THR A 180 -0.23 8.96 32.94
CA THR A 180 -1.03 7.85 32.41
C THR A 180 -0.12 6.79 31.80
N GLY A 181 -0.12 5.61 32.41
CA GLY A 181 0.72 4.45 32.06
C GLY A 181 0.22 3.63 30.88
N PHE A 182 0.13 4.26 29.70
CA PHE A 182 0.18 3.54 28.43
C PHE A 182 1.29 4.16 27.58
N ASP A 183 2.47 3.53 27.62
CA ASP A 183 3.64 3.85 26.80
C ASP A 183 3.41 3.50 25.32
N THR A 184 2.41 4.12 24.69
CA THR A 184 2.60 4.50 23.29
C THR A 184 3.17 5.91 23.35
N PRO A 185 4.45 6.12 23.04
CA PRO A 185 5.00 7.46 23.03
C PRO A 185 4.11 8.28 22.09
N ARG A 186 3.49 9.36 22.62
CA ARG A 186 2.93 10.43 21.79
C ARG A 186 3.96 10.66 20.69
N THR A 187 3.62 10.25 19.47
CA THR A 187 4.53 10.38 18.33
C THR A 187 4.92 11.83 18.32
N ARG A 188 6.22 12.09 18.55
CA ARG A 188 6.77 13.44 18.41
C ARG A 188 6.19 14.00 17.11
N PRO A 189 5.73 15.27 17.08
CA PRO A 189 5.24 15.86 15.85
C PRO A 189 6.24 15.50 14.77
N TYR A 190 5.75 14.85 13.69
CA TYR A 190 6.58 14.38 12.58
C TYR A 190 7.68 15.41 12.39
N PRO A 191 8.97 15.06 12.63
CA PRO A 191 10.01 16.05 12.68
C PRO A 191 9.85 16.84 11.41
N SER A 192 9.58 18.15 11.56
CA SER A 192 9.66 19.09 10.45
C SER A 192 11.00 18.76 9.81
N GLY A 193 10.96 18.08 8.66
CA GLY A 193 12.14 17.52 8.03
C GLY A 193 13.14 18.63 7.73
N PRO A 194 14.31 18.30 7.15
CA PRO A 194 15.21 19.34 6.62
C PRO A 194 14.36 20.38 5.89
N GLY A 195 14.50 21.64 6.33
CA GLY A 195 13.53 22.70 6.12
C GLY A 195 12.94 22.65 4.71
N TRP A 196 11.62 22.43 4.63
CA TRP A 196 10.90 22.42 3.38
C TRP A 196 11.30 23.65 2.54
N PRO A 197 11.66 23.52 1.24
CA PRO A 197 11.99 24.69 0.44
C PRO A 197 10.85 25.72 0.55
N ALA A 198 11.18 27.01 0.71
CA ALA A 198 10.20 28.08 0.90
C ALA A 198 9.03 28.03 -0.13
N ALA A 199 9.30 27.50 -1.32
CA ALA A 199 8.34 27.26 -2.40
C ALA A 199 7.13 26.37 -2.04
N ALA A 200 7.15 25.60 -0.95
CA ALA A 200 5.95 24.89 -0.53
C ALA A 200 5.55 25.11 0.95
N ALA A 201 5.97 26.26 1.48
CA ALA A 201 5.18 26.97 2.49
C ALA A 201 3.77 27.31 1.99
N ASP A 202 3.58 27.45 0.67
CA ASP A 202 2.27 27.66 0.04
C ASP A 202 1.31 26.46 0.25
N LEU A 203 1.82 25.23 0.37
CA LEU A 203 0.99 24.05 0.72
C LEU A 203 0.43 24.15 2.15
N ASN A 204 1.12 24.86 3.04
CA ASN A 204 0.70 25.04 4.44
C ASN A 204 -0.33 26.17 4.62
N ARG A 205 -0.47 27.10 3.66
CA ARG A 205 -1.42 28.23 3.77
C ARG A 205 -2.89 27.82 3.59
N GLU A 206 -3.17 26.68 2.97
CA GLU A 206 -4.54 26.15 2.84
C GLU A 206 -5.03 25.41 4.11
N ARG A 207 -4.29 25.48 5.24
CA ARG A 207 -4.58 24.78 6.52
C ARG A 207 -5.89 25.18 7.19
N ASP A 208 -6.37 26.40 6.98
CA ASP A 208 -7.40 26.99 7.86
C ASP A 208 -8.84 26.50 7.56
N GLY A 209 -9.02 25.64 6.55
CA GLY A 209 -10.34 25.14 6.13
C GLY A 209 -10.66 23.68 6.45
N TYR A 210 -9.72 22.89 6.98
CA TYR A 210 -9.90 21.43 7.08
C TYR A 210 -10.53 20.99 8.41
N ALA A 211 -11.62 20.22 8.29
CA ALA A 211 -12.57 19.87 9.34
C ALA A 211 -11.94 19.16 10.56
N ARG A 212 -12.43 19.53 11.75
CA ARG A 212 -12.11 18.91 13.05
C ARG A 212 -12.36 17.39 13.00
N GLY A 213 -11.42 16.58 13.47
CA GLY A 213 -11.62 15.15 13.73
C GLY A 213 -10.73 14.16 12.95
N PHE A 214 -10.00 14.62 11.93
CA PHE A 214 -9.00 13.81 11.23
C PHE A 214 -7.68 14.58 11.14
N GLU A 215 -6.55 13.95 11.48
CA GLU A 215 -5.25 14.56 11.18
C GLU A 215 -5.11 14.65 9.66
N VAL A 216 -4.89 15.85 9.13
CA VAL A 216 -4.59 16.02 7.70
C VAL A 216 -3.19 15.48 7.43
N TYR A 217 -2.97 14.89 6.25
CA TYR A 217 -1.62 14.54 5.81
C TYR A 217 -0.72 15.78 5.87
N ARG A 218 0.41 15.67 6.57
CA ARG A 218 1.40 16.74 6.69
C ARG A 218 2.38 16.69 5.52
N ASN A 219 3.10 17.78 5.28
CA ASN A 219 4.15 17.85 4.25
C ASN A 219 5.15 16.67 4.33
N GLY A 220 5.52 16.25 5.55
CA GLY A 220 6.37 15.06 5.75
C GLY A 220 5.79 13.77 5.13
N HIS A 221 4.48 13.56 5.24
CA HIS A 221 3.83 12.39 4.62
C HIS A 221 3.87 12.47 3.09
N ILE A 222 3.66 13.66 2.51
CA ILE A 222 3.76 13.86 1.05
C ILE A 222 5.18 13.53 0.59
N TYR A 223 6.18 14.04 1.31
CA TYR A 223 7.58 13.78 1.01
C TYR A 223 7.97 12.31 1.10
N ASP A 224 7.52 11.62 2.15
CA ASP A 224 7.77 10.19 2.27
C ASP A 224 7.10 9.39 1.14
N VAL A 225 5.89 9.77 0.71
CA VAL A 225 5.23 9.16 -0.46
C VAL A 225 6.06 9.39 -1.73
N LEU A 226 6.56 10.61 -1.95
CA LEU A 226 7.38 10.96 -3.11
C LEU A 226 8.70 10.18 -3.11
N ILE A 227 9.41 10.10 -1.98
CA ILE A 227 10.64 9.30 -1.86
C ILE A 227 10.34 7.83 -2.11
N ASN A 228 9.30 7.30 -1.47
CA ASN A 228 8.98 5.88 -1.55
C ASN A 228 8.52 5.48 -2.96
N ALA A 229 7.95 6.41 -3.73
CA ALA A 229 7.55 6.19 -5.11
C ALA A 229 8.70 6.39 -6.12
N ALA A 230 9.81 7.02 -5.71
CA ALA A 230 10.99 7.17 -6.55
C ALA A 230 11.67 5.80 -6.72
N LEU A 231 11.30 5.09 -7.79
CA LEU A 231 11.90 3.81 -8.17
C LEU A 231 12.73 3.98 -9.45
N ASP A 232 14.02 3.73 -9.33
CA ASP A 232 14.96 3.71 -10.44
C ASP A 232 15.67 2.34 -10.56
N GLY A 233 16.46 2.16 -11.62
CA GLY A 233 17.18 0.92 -11.88
C GLY A 233 18.27 0.60 -10.84
N SER A 234 18.82 1.62 -10.16
CA SER A 234 19.80 1.41 -9.10
C SER A 234 19.12 0.80 -7.86
N LEU A 235 18.00 1.39 -7.43
CA LEU A 235 17.19 0.88 -6.35
C LEU A 235 16.63 -0.52 -6.66
N ALA A 236 16.14 -0.76 -7.88
CA ALA A 236 15.70 -2.08 -8.31
C ALA A 236 16.81 -3.14 -8.19
N ARG A 237 18.04 -2.79 -8.61
CA ARG A 237 19.23 -3.63 -8.46
C ARG A 237 19.60 -3.87 -7.00
N SER A 238 19.51 -2.84 -6.14
CA SER A 238 19.75 -2.98 -4.70
C SER A 238 18.72 -3.88 -4.02
N ILE A 239 17.43 -3.78 -4.40
CA ILE A 239 16.38 -4.69 -3.91
C ILE A 239 16.68 -6.12 -4.37
N PHE A 240 17.03 -6.32 -5.64
CA PHE A 240 17.42 -7.64 -6.17
C PHE A 240 18.59 -8.25 -5.37
N ALA A 241 19.63 -7.45 -5.11
CA ALA A 241 20.78 -7.89 -4.32
C ALA A 241 20.41 -8.19 -2.85
N ALA A 242 19.49 -7.41 -2.27
CA ALA A 242 19.02 -7.63 -0.90
C ALA A 242 18.16 -8.89 -0.77
N VAL A 243 17.40 -9.24 -1.81
CA VAL A 243 16.69 -10.53 -1.88
C VAL A 243 17.71 -11.66 -1.95
N GLY A 244 18.64 -11.61 -2.92
CA GLY A 244 19.66 -12.64 -3.09
C GLY A 244 19.07 -14.01 -3.45
N GLY A 245 19.74 -15.09 -3.00
CA GLY A 245 19.30 -16.46 -3.22
C GLY A 245 19.31 -16.89 -4.70
N ASN A 246 18.30 -17.69 -5.08
CA ASN A 246 18.16 -18.29 -6.40
C ASN A 246 17.26 -17.48 -7.35
N VAL A 247 16.90 -16.24 -6.99
CA VAL A 247 16.03 -15.41 -7.82
C VAL A 247 16.70 -15.11 -9.16
N GLU A 248 16.03 -15.49 -10.24
CA GLU A 248 16.46 -15.28 -11.62
C GLU A 248 15.89 -13.97 -12.16
N THR A 249 14.65 -13.66 -11.81
CA THR A 249 13.91 -12.49 -12.30
C THR A 249 13.20 -11.77 -11.16
N LEU A 250 13.36 -10.45 -11.09
CA LEU A 250 12.60 -9.55 -10.24
C LEU A 250 11.87 -8.51 -11.09
N LEU A 251 10.55 -8.50 -11.01
CA LEU A 251 9.73 -7.36 -11.41
C LEU A 251 9.45 -6.52 -10.16
N VAL A 252 9.75 -5.22 -10.21
CA VAL A 252 9.46 -4.30 -9.12
C VAL A 252 8.69 -3.10 -9.65
N LYS A 253 7.59 -2.76 -8.98
CA LYS A 253 6.74 -1.62 -9.31
C LYS A 253 6.28 -0.90 -8.05
N THR A 254 6.07 0.40 -8.14
CA THR A 254 5.46 1.19 -7.06
C THR A 254 3.96 1.33 -7.27
N TYR A 255 3.19 1.44 -6.19
CA TYR A 255 1.78 1.78 -6.24
C TYR A 255 1.35 2.57 -5.01
N GLY A 256 0.14 3.13 -5.05
CA GLY A 256 -0.52 3.66 -3.86
C GLY A 256 -0.05 5.03 -3.38
N GLY A 257 0.89 5.68 -4.07
CA GLY A 257 1.22 7.08 -3.78
C GLY A 257 0.06 8.06 -4.07
N LEU A 258 -1.02 7.58 -4.68
CA LEU A 258 -2.25 8.33 -4.96
C LEU A 258 -3.25 8.38 -3.79
N TYR A 259 -2.99 7.71 -2.66
CA TYR A 259 -3.95 7.58 -1.57
C TYR A 259 -3.98 8.75 -0.57
N PHE A 260 -3.85 9.98 -1.07
CA PHE A 260 -4.30 11.15 -0.32
C PHE A 260 -5.83 11.16 -0.38
N SER A 261 -6.47 10.57 0.63
CA SER A 261 -7.90 10.32 0.62
C SER A 261 -8.70 11.61 0.41
N GLN A 262 -9.68 11.52 -0.50
CA GLN A 262 -10.47 12.62 -1.05
C GLN A 262 -11.68 12.99 -0.17
N TYR A 263 -11.74 12.44 1.04
CA TYR A 263 -12.93 12.50 1.86
C TYR A 263 -12.69 13.44 3.03
N GLY A 264 -13.09 14.70 2.84
CA GLY A 264 -13.64 15.44 3.95
C GLY A 264 -14.80 14.63 4.57
N PRO A 265 -15.09 14.80 5.86
CA PRO A 265 -16.20 14.11 6.50
C PRO A 265 -17.44 14.26 5.62
N ARG A 266 -18.13 13.13 5.35
CA ARG A 266 -19.48 13.22 4.77
C ARG A 266 -20.23 14.20 5.67
N PRO A 267 -20.86 15.25 5.12
CA PRO A 267 -21.62 16.17 5.95
C PRO A 267 -22.60 15.31 6.74
N LEU A 268 -22.41 15.28 8.06
CA LEU A 268 -23.40 14.73 8.98
C LEU A 268 -24.71 15.46 8.65
N TYR A 269 -25.76 14.67 8.44
CA TYR A 269 -27.10 15.07 7.98
C TYR A 269 -27.43 16.55 8.25
N GLY A 270 -27.58 17.35 7.17
CA GLY A 270 -28.15 18.70 7.26
C GLY A 270 -27.41 19.82 6.50
N PHE A 271 -26.15 19.64 6.10
CA PHE A 271 -25.45 20.66 5.32
C PHE A 271 -25.68 20.52 3.80
N PRO A 272 -25.90 21.63 3.06
CA PRO A 272 -26.17 21.58 1.62
C PRO A 272 -25.02 20.90 0.87
N ARG A 273 -25.38 20.00 -0.06
CA ARG A 273 -24.51 19.16 -0.92
C ARG A 273 -23.62 19.95 -1.89
N ARG A 274 -22.84 20.94 -1.44
CA ARG A 274 -21.63 21.35 -2.18
C ARG A 274 -20.49 20.45 -1.71
N VAL A 275 -20.55 19.19 -2.12
CA VAL A 275 -19.41 18.27 -2.06
C VAL A 275 -18.42 18.77 -3.12
N MET A 276 -17.65 19.82 -2.78
CA MET A 276 -16.45 20.10 -3.54
C MET A 276 -15.58 18.86 -3.42
N SER A 277 -15.12 18.33 -4.54
CA SER A 277 -14.08 17.31 -4.54
C SER A 277 -12.93 17.88 -3.70
N VAL A 278 -12.67 17.30 -2.53
CA VAL A 278 -11.63 17.78 -1.60
C VAL A 278 -10.23 17.52 -2.17
N ILE A 279 -10.15 16.90 -3.35
CA ILE A 279 -9.01 17.09 -4.23
C ILE A 279 -9.02 18.55 -4.70
N GLY A 280 -8.50 19.45 -3.85
CA GLY A 280 -8.07 20.75 -4.31
C GLY A 280 -7.15 20.60 -5.53
N PRO A 281 -6.92 21.66 -6.30
CA PRO A 281 -6.04 21.64 -7.49
C PRO A 281 -4.71 20.89 -7.27
N LEU A 282 -4.19 20.93 -6.03
CA LEU A 282 -3.02 20.18 -5.59
C LEU A 282 -3.15 18.66 -5.77
N GLY A 283 -4.24 18.03 -5.32
CA GLY A 283 -4.34 16.57 -5.36
C GLY A 283 -4.50 16.04 -6.79
N LYS A 284 -5.07 16.83 -7.71
CA LYS A 284 -5.12 16.49 -9.15
C LYS A 284 -3.72 16.52 -9.76
N ARG A 285 -2.94 17.56 -9.44
CA ARG A 285 -1.54 17.69 -9.87
C ARG A 285 -0.66 16.59 -9.29
N LEU A 286 -0.84 16.31 -8.00
CA LEU A 286 -0.14 15.23 -7.33
C LEU A 286 -0.51 13.89 -7.95
N LYS A 287 -1.77 13.68 -8.35
CA LYS A 287 -2.16 12.46 -9.07
C LYS A 287 -1.41 12.29 -10.38
N GLN A 288 -1.43 13.31 -11.24
CA GLN A 288 -0.69 13.29 -12.51
C GLN A 288 0.79 13.03 -12.28
N PHE A 289 1.37 13.67 -11.25
CA PHE A 289 2.75 13.47 -10.86
C PHE A 289 3.04 12.04 -10.38
N MET A 290 2.21 11.48 -9.51
CA MET A 290 2.42 10.12 -9.01
C MET A 290 2.32 9.10 -10.15
N THR A 291 1.39 9.28 -11.09
CA THR A 291 1.32 8.47 -12.31
C THR A 291 2.56 8.63 -13.20
N ALA A 292 3.21 9.80 -13.18
CA ALA A 292 4.47 10.04 -13.88
C ALA A 292 5.66 9.28 -13.30
N VAL A 293 5.70 9.13 -11.97
CA VAL A 293 6.80 8.47 -11.27
C VAL A 293 6.54 7.00 -11.00
N GLU A 294 5.32 6.51 -11.22
CA GLU A 294 5.03 5.09 -11.28
C GLU A 294 5.86 4.47 -12.40
N LYS A 295 6.95 3.82 -12.00
CA LYS A 295 7.86 3.10 -12.88
C LYS A 295 7.82 1.62 -12.54
N GLN A 296 8.13 0.81 -13.53
CA GLN A 296 8.29 -0.62 -13.37
C GLN A 296 9.68 -0.98 -13.88
N TRP A 297 10.37 -1.83 -13.14
CA TRP A 297 11.71 -2.27 -13.49
C TRP A 297 11.77 -3.78 -13.47
N MET A 298 12.35 -4.35 -14.50
CA MET A 298 12.72 -5.76 -14.55
C MET A 298 14.21 -5.87 -14.27
N VAL A 299 14.57 -6.80 -13.39
CA VAL A 299 15.94 -7.17 -13.08
C VAL A 299 16.10 -8.65 -13.38
N GLU A 300 17.02 -8.99 -14.27
CA GLU A 300 17.27 -10.37 -14.69
C GLU A 300 18.71 -10.77 -14.45
N LYS A 301 18.91 -11.98 -13.92
CA LYS A 301 20.22 -12.61 -13.75
C LYS A 301 20.51 -13.52 -14.96
N LEU A 302 21.43 -13.09 -15.82
CA LEU A 302 21.88 -13.82 -17.01
C LEU A 302 23.36 -14.17 -16.86
N ASN A 303 23.69 -15.45 -16.64
CA ASN A 303 25.08 -15.93 -16.54
C ASN A 303 25.94 -15.09 -15.58
N ASP A 304 25.46 -14.92 -14.34
CA ASP A 304 26.06 -14.10 -13.27
C ASP A 304 26.10 -12.57 -13.51
N LYS A 305 25.60 -12.09 -14.66
CA LYS A 305 25.39 -10.66 -14.89
C LYS A 305 23.96 -10.27 -14.53
N VAL A 306 23.81 -9.08 -13.96
CA VAL A 306 22.49 -8.51 -13.62
C VAL A 306 22.13 -7.43 -14.65
N ALA A 307 21.18 -7.76 -15.52
CA ALA A 307 20.54 -6.82 -16.45
C ALA A 307 19.41 -6.09 -15.73
N VAL A 308 19.24 -4.81 -16.01
CA VAL A 308 18.17 -3.99 -15.44
C VAL A 308 17.54 -3.21 -16.59
N GLU A 309 16.24 -3.38 -16.76
CA GLU A 309 15.46 -2.77 -17.82
C GLU A 309 14.28 -2.01 -17.21
N GLU A 310 14.07 -0.77 -17.65
CA GLU A 310 12.85 -0.05 -17.34
C GLU A 310 11.73 -0.65 -18.20
N MET A 311 10.79 -1.33 -17.55
CA MET A 311 9.62 -1.83 -18.24
C MET A 311 8.74 -0.62 -18.49
N GLY A 312 8.65 -0.21 -19.76
CA GLY A 312 7.68 0.79 -20.14
C GLY A 312 6.31 0.34 -19.63
N LEU A 313 5.65 1.17 -18.81
CA LEU A 313 4.20 1.16 -18.86
C LEU A 313 3.87 1.35 -20.33
N GLU A 314 3.14 0.44 -20.97
CA GLU A 314 2.53 0.73 -22.27
C GLU A 314 2.04 2.18 -22.21
N ARG A 315 2.74 3.04 -22.97
CA ARG A 315 2.88 4.48 -22.74
C ARG A 315 1.73 5.04 -21.91
N SER A 316 1.95 5.28 -20.62
CA SER A 316 1.02 6.09 -19.85
C SER A 316 0.97 7.46 -20.54
N HIS A 317 -0.08 7.68 -21.33
CA HIS A 317 -0.35 8.86 -22.17
C HIS A 317 -0.55 10.16 -21.36
N GLY A 318 0.08 10.26 -20.18
CA GLY A 318 -0.09 11.33 -19.22
C GLY A 318 0.73 12.59 -19.50
N PHE A 319 1.82 12.50 -20.29
CA PHE A 319 2.62 13.68 -20.66
C PHE A 319 2.42 14.15 -22.10
N ASP A 320 2.10 13.25 -23.04
CA ASP A 320 2.02 13.60 -24.47
C ASP A 320 0.63 14.05 -24.92
N ASN A 321 -0.33 14.17 -24.01
CA ASN A 321 -1.55 14.94 -24.28
C ASN A 321 -1.33 16.37 -23.81
N PRO A 322 -0.99 17.33 -24.69
CA PRO A 322 -1.16 18.73 -24.35
C PRO A 322 -2.64 18.92 -24.07
N ILE A 323 -2.99 19.09 -22.80
CA ILE A 323 -4.34 19.44 -22.42
C ILE A 323 -4.66 20.74 -23.16
N GLU A 324 -5.64 20.73 -24.05
CA GLU A 324 -6.26 21.90 -24.71
C GLU A 324 -6.99 22.80 -23.68
N THR A 325 -6.42 23.00 -22.51
CA THR A 325 -6.76 24.11 -21.63
C THR A 325 -5.64 25.10 -21.83
N GLY A 326 -5.92 26.25 -22.43
CA GLY A 326 -4.98 27.35 -22.71
C GLY A 326 -4.36 28.02 -21.47
N HIS A 327 -3.98 27.24 -20.47
CA HIS A 327 -3.21 27.62 -19.30
C HIS A 327 -1.81 27.03 -19.42
N VAL A 328 -0.89 27.81 -20.01
CA VAL A 328 0.56 27.60 -19.99
C VAL A 328 1.11 27.89 -18.57
N VAL A 329 0.53 27.26 -17.54
CA VAL A 329 0.75 27.61 -16.14
C VAL A 329 1.45 26.47 -15.40
N ARG A 330 2.76 26.66 -15.16
CA ARG A 330 3.55 26.18 -14.01
C ARG A 330 3.96 24.71 -13.92
N ASP A 331 4.22 24.02 -15.02
CA ASP A 331 4.98 22.75 -14.96
C ASP A 331 6.43 22.96 -14.43
N HIS A 332 6.96 24.17 -14.59
CA HIS A 332 8.29 24.55 -14.11
C HIS A 332 8.46 24.40 -12.59
N LEU A 333 7.44 24.70 -11.76
CA LEU A 333 7.59 24.68 -10.30
C LEU A 333 7.69 23.27 -9.73
N VAL A 334 6.99 22.31 -10.33
CA VAL A 334 7.05 20.91 -9.90
C VAL A 334 8.37 20.29 -10.37
N VAL A 335 8.76 20.52 -11.62
CA VAL A 335 10.07 20.07 -12.13
C VAL A 335 11.23 20.72 -11.37
N GLU A 336 11.16 22.01 -11.03
CA GLU A 336 12.14 22.69 -10.18
C GLU A 336 12.16 22.16 -8.74
N PHE A 337 10.99 21.88 -8.16
CA PHE A 337 10.91 21.25 -6.85
C PHE A 337 11.65 19.91 -6.87
N PHE A 338 11.49 19.09 -7.91
CA PHE A 338 12.22 17.84 -8.06
C PHE A 338 13.70 18.03 -8.36
N ARG A 339 14.10 18.98 -9.21
CA ARG A 339 15.53 19.30 -9.38
C ARG A 339 16.19 19.77 -8.09
N ARG A 340 15.43 20.37 -7.16
CA ARG A 340 15.92 20.78 -5.84
C ARG A 340 15.93 19.65 -4.81
N VAL A 341 14.94 18.77 -4.84
CA VAL A 341 14.84 17.63 -3.91
C VAL A 341 15.71 16.46 -4.34
N TRP A 342 15.91 16.31 -5.66
CA TRP A 342 16.69 15.27 -6.32
C TRP A 342 17.64 15.90 -7.37
N PRO A 343 18.65 16.67 -6.92
CA PRO A 343 19.71 17.10 -7.83
C PRO A 343 20.45 15.83 -8.28
N GLY A 344 20.33 15.50 -9.57
CA GLY A 344 20.98 14.33 -10.16
C GLY A 344 22.50 14.37 -10.05
#